data_AF-A0A497P713-F1
#
_entry.id   AF-A0A497P713-F1
#
_cell.length_a   1.000
_cell.length_b   1.000
_cell.length_c   1.000
_cell.angle_alpha   90.00
_cell.angle_beta   90.00
_cell.angle_gamma   90.00
#
_symmetry.space_group_name_H-M   'P 1'
#
loop_
_entity.id
_entity.type
_entity.pdbx_description
1 polymer ?
#
loop_
_entity_poly.entity_id
_entity_poly.type
_entity_poly.pdbx_seq_one_letter_code
_entity_poly.pdbx_strand_id
1 'polypeptide(L)'
;NQPIKYVNFEPLFPFEFPDSFASKGVLYFTVGKRNFATTHLQSANELIAAQQMRLAQDSSPFGSNFILLGDLNHRHADIYLRCKKNNYCRTSEDNTIIDYILPMNEKYCDIDVIVDNICLTGVSDHWPLIATFNN
;
A
#
# COMPACT_ATOMS: atom_id res chain seq x y z
N ASN A 1 4.84 24.25 -1.83
CA ASN A 1 3.82 23.50 -2.59
C ASN A 1 4.47 22.49 -3.51
N GLN A 2 4.27 21.19 -3.25
CA GLN A 2 4.58 20.14 -4.20
C GLN A 2 3.27 19.72 -4.86
N PRO A 3 3.06 19.97 -6.17
CA PRO A 3 1.79 19.64 -6.82
C PRO A 3 1.58 18.12 -6.84
N ILE A 4 0.33 17.70 -6.65
CA ILE A 4 -0.11 16.32 -6.86
C ILE A 4 -0.49 16.19 -8.34
N LYS A 5 0.10 15.22 -9.03
CA LYS A 5 -0.18 14.92 -10.42
C LYS A 5 -0.72 13.50 -10.55
N TYR A 6 -1.96 13.37 -11.01
CA TYR A 6 -2.52 12.09 -11.44
C TYR A 6 -1.72 11.51 -12.61
N VAL A 7 -1.50 10.19 -12.61
CA VAL A 7 -0.79 9.49 -13.68
C VAL A 7 -1.65 8.41 -14.31
N ASN A 8 -2.14 7.45 -13.53
CA ASN A 8 -2.96 6.34 -14.04
C ASN A 8 -3.86 5.76 -12.93
N PHE A 9 -4.93 5.09 -13.33
CA PHE A 9 -5.71 4.20 -12.47
C PHE A 9 -5.80 2.85 -13.14
N GLU A 10 -5.30 1.81 -12.47
CA GLU A 10 -5.33 0.44 -12.97
C GLU A 10 -6.37 -0.37 -12.18
N PRO A 11 -7.48 -0.82 -12.80
CA PRO A 11 -8.41 -1.74 -12.16
C PRO A 11 -7.73 -3.08 -11.83
N LEU A 12 -8.03 -3.63 -10.67
CA LEU A 12 -7.47 -4.90 -10.22
C LEU A 12 -8.50 -6.03 -10.38
N PHE A 13 -8.04 -7.18 -10.88
CA PHE A 13 -8.83 -8.41 -11.00
C PHE A 13 -7.95 -9.63 -10.62
N PRO A 14 -8.55 -10.74 -10.16
CA PRO A 14 -9.94 -10.89 -9.77
C PRO A 14 -10.24 -10.18 -8.43
N PHE A 15 -11.51 -10.06 -8.08
CA PHE A 15 -11.97 -9.77 -6.72
C PHE A 15 -13.25 -10.57 -6.47
N GLU A 16 -13.47 -10.92 -5.21
CA GLU A 16 -14.56 -11.79 -4.78
C GLU A 16 -15.37 -11.11 -3.67
N PHE A 17 -16.59 -11.60 -3.42
CA PHE A 17 -17.41 -11.13 -2.31
C PHE A 17 -16.63 -11.19 -0.98
N PRO A 18 -16.74 -10.17 -0.09
CA PRO A 18 -17.62 -9.00 -0.17
C PRO A 18 -17.10 -7.87 -1.05
N ASP A 19 -15.83 -7.92 -1.46
CA ASP A 19 -15.18 -6.85 -2.20
C ASP A 19 -15.72 -6.65 -3.62
N SER A 20 -16.53 -7.58 -4.14
CA SER A 20 -17.31 -7.36 -5.38
C SER A 20 -18.28 -6.17 -5.32
N PHE A 21 -18.56 -5.61 -4.14
CA PHE A 21 -19.37 -4.39 -3.99
C PHE A 21 -18.60 -3.09 -4.28
N ALA A 22 -17.28 -3.14 -4.41
CA ALA A 22 -16.46 -1.98 -4.71
C ALA A 22 -15.35 -2.34 -5.70
N SER A 23 -15.20 -1.56 -6.77
CA SER A 23 -14.09 -1.73 -7.71
C SER A 23 -12.75 -1.57 -6.98
N LYS A 24 -11.90 -2.59 -7.05
CA LYS A 24 -10.53 -2.54 -6.56
C LYS A 24 -9.62 -2.00 -7.67
N GLY A 25 -8.61 -1.23 -7.30
CA GLY A 25 -7.70 -0.64 -8.28
C GLY A 25 -6.55 0.12 -7.63
N VAL A 26 -5.52 0.37 -8.43
CA VAL A 26 -4.31 1.07 -8.01
C VAL A 26 -4.30 2.45 -8.63
N LEU A 27 -4.25 3.47 -7.78
CA LEU A 27 -4.12 4.85 -8.21
C LEU A 27 -2.64 5.27 -8.19
N TYR A 28 -2.10 5.57 -9.36
CA TYR A 28 -0.73 6.05 -9.55
C TYR A 28 -0.71 7.58 -9.66
N PHE A 29 0.15 8.22 -8.87
CA PHE A 29 0.30 9.67 -8.85
C PHE A 29 1.72 10.09 -8.44
N THR A 30 2.06 11.35 -8.71
CA THR A 30 3.35 11.95 -8.34
C THR A 30 3.10 13.12 -7.40
N VAL A 31 3.91 13.26 -6.35
CA VAL A 31 3.96 14.46 -5.50
C VAL A 31 5.40 14.96 -5.47
N GLY A 32 5.63 16.17 -5.99
CA GLY A 32 6.98 16.70 -6.12
C GLY A 32 7.87 15.82 -7.01
N LYS A 33 8.89 15.19 -6.42
CA LYS A 33 9.82 14.28 -7.12
C LYS A 33 9.56 12.80 -6.83
N ARG A 34 8.50 12.49 -6.08
CA ARG A 34 8.20 11.14 -5.59
C ARG A 34 6.96 10.58 -6.30
N ASN A 35 7.02 9.31 -6.65
CA ASN A 35 5.95 8.56 -7.28
C ASN A 35 5.31 7.64 -6.24
N PHE A 36 3.98 7.57 -6.30
CA PHE A 36 3.16 6.83 -5.36
C PHE A 36 2.16 5.97 -6.12
N ALA A 37 1.84 4.84 -5.53
CA ALA A 37 0.72 4.00 -5.88
C ALA A 37 -0.07 3.75 -4.60
N THR A 38 -1.36 4.08 -4.59
CA THR A 38 -2.24 3.75 -3.45
C THR A 38 -3.29 2.73 -3.88
N THR A 39 -3.59 1.78 -3.01
CA THR A 39 -4.59 0.73 -3.26
C THR A 39 -5.23 0.25 -1.97
N HIS A 40 -6.35 -0.44 -2.10
CA HIS A 40 -6.98 -1.22 -1.05
C HIS A 40 -7.33 -2.58 -1.66
N LEU A 41 -6.71 -3.67 -1.21
CA LEU A 41 -6.78 -4.98 -1.87
C LEU A 41 -7.92 -5.86 -1.35
N GLN A 42 -8.03 -7.07 -1.90
CA GLN A 42 -9.01 -8.08 -1.46
C GLN A 42 -8.78 -8.48 0.00
N SER A 43 -9.81 -8.32 0.83
CA SER A 43 -9.79 -8.61 2.28
C SER A 43 -9.97 -10.09 2.62
N ALA A 44 -10.92 -10.76 1.97
CA ALA A 44 -11.34 -12.11 2.34
C ALA A 44 -10.47 -13.24 1.75
N ASN A 45 -9.51 -12.93 0.87
CA ASN A 45 -8.73 -13.92 0.14
C ASN A 45 -7.30 -13.42 -0.12
N GLU A 46 -6.37 -13.81 0.76
CA GLU A 46 -4.96 -13.42 0.70
C GLU A 46 -4.29 -13.84 -0.63
N LEU A 47 -4.72 -14.94 -1.27
CA LEU A 47 -4.17 -15.36 -2.56
C LEU A 47 -4.50 -14.33 -3.66
N ILE A 48 -5.74 -13.84 -3.67
CA ILE A 48 -6.16 -12.78 -4.61
C ILE A 48 -5.42 -11.49 -4.27
N ALA A 49 -5.34 -11.10 -2.99
CA ALA A 49 -4.59 -9.92 -2.57
C ALA A 49 -3.12 -10.00 -3.05
N ALA A 50 -2.48 -11.16 -2.93
CA ALA A 50 -1.13 -11.39 -3.43
C ALA A 50 -1.03 -11.22 -4.95
N GLN A 51 -1.97 -11.75 -5.73
CA GLN A 51 -2.00 -11.55 -7.19
C GLN A 51 -2.17 -10.08 -7.55
N GLN A 52 -3.08 -9.38 -6.87
CA GLN A 52 -3.33 -7.96 -7.07
C GLN A 52 -2.10 -7.11 -6.70
N MET A 53 -1.38 -7.43 -5.62
CA MET A 53 -0.11 -6.78 -5.27
C MET A 53 0.92 -6.91 -6.39
N ARG A 54 1.07 -8.11 -6.97
CA ARG A 54 2.01 -8.34 -8.08
C ARG A 54 1.61 -7.54 -9.31
N LEU A 55 0.32 -7.50 -9.64
CA LEU A 55 -0.18 -6.65 -10.73
C LEU A 55 0.12 -5.16 -10.47
N ALA A 56 -0.06 -4.66 -9.25
CA ALA A 56 0.29 -3.28 -8.89
C ALA A 56 1.79 -2.99 -9.05
N GLN A 57 2.66 -3.97 -8.76
CA GLN A 57 4.10 -3.83 -8.98
C GLN A 57 4.46 -3.85 -10.46
N ASP A 58 3.96 -4.84 -11.20
CA ASP A 58 4.38 -5.14 -12.57
C ASP A 58 3.76 -4.18 -13.60
N SER A 59 2.57 -3.61 -13.32
CA SER A 59 1.87 -2.64 -14.19
C SER A 59 2.28 -1.18 -13.94
N SER A 60 3.13 -0.92 -12.97
CA SER A 60 3.45 0.44 -12.55
C SER A 60 4.05 1.27 -13.71
N PRO A 61 3.51 2.47 -14.00
CA PRO A 61 4.07 3.36 -15.02
C PRO A 61 5.43 3.95 -14.61
N PHE A 62 5.88 3.68 -13.38
CA PHE A 62 7.13 4.17 -12.82
C PHE A 62 8.24 3.11 -12.80
N GLY A 63 7.99 1.92 -13.35
CA GLY A 63 8.85 0.76 -13.11
C GLY A 63 8.94 0.47 -11.61
N SER A 64 10.13 0.26 -11.08
CA SER A 64 10.34 0.04 -9.64
C SER A 64 10.53 1.33 -8.81
N ASN A 65 10.49 2.51 -9.44
CA ASN A 65 10.79 3.79 -8.80
C ASN A 65 9.53 4.48 -8.25
N PHE A 66 8.85 3.81 -7.32
CA PHE A 66 7.67 4.33 -6.62
C PHE A 66 7.52 3.73 -5.22
N ILE A 67 6.61 4.33 -4.44
CA ILE A 67 6.19 3.87 -3.12
C ILE A 67 4.77 3.31 -3.25
N LEU A 68 4.58 2.03 -2.94
CA LEU A 68 3.24 1.43 -2.83
C LEU A 68 2.74 1.62 -1.39
N LEU A 69 1.52 2.12 -1.23
CA LEU A 69 0.92 2.35 0.07
C LEU A 69 -0.57 1.99 0.11
N GLY A 70 -1.08 1.76 1.33
CA GLY A 70 -2.48 1.45 1.60
C GLY A 70 -2.67 0.11 2.28
N ASP A 71 -3.92 -0.34 2.32
CA ASP A 71 -4.31 -1.63 2.88
C ASP A 71 -4.11 -2.73 1.84
N LEU A 72 -3.08 -3.55 2.04
CA LEU A 72 -2.73 -4.64 1.14
C LEU A 72 -3.40 -5.96 1.52
N ASN A 73 -4.13 -6.02 2.64
CA ASN A 73 -4.83 -7.20 3.14
C ASN A 73 -3.99 -8.49 3.10
N HIS A 74 -2.68 -8.35 3.38
CA HIS A 74 -1.74 -9.46 3.27
C HIS A 74 -0.53 -9.29 4.20
N ARG A 75 -0.39 -10.20 5.18
CA ARG A 75 0.58 -10.10 6.30
C ARG A 75 2.06 -10.12 5.92
N HIS A 76 2.35 -10.63 4.73
CA HIS A 76 3.70 -10.80 4.18
C HIS A 76 3.87 -10.05 2.85
N ALA A 77 3.25 -8.88 2.71
CA ALA A 77 3.34 -8.06 1.50
C ALA A 77 4.79 -7.78 1.09
N ASP A 78 5.69 -7.55 2.05
CA ASP A 78 7.12 -7.34 1.84
C ASP A 78 7.80 -8.51 1.09
N ILE A 79 7.49 -9.75 1.50
CA ILE A 79 8.00 -10.97 0.87
C ILE A 79 7.45 -11.11 -0.55
N TYR A 80 6.14 -10.92 -0.72
CA TYR A 80 5.49 -11.04 -2.02
C TYR A 80 5.92 -9.96 -2.99
N LEU A 81 6.16 -8.74 -2.54
CA LEU A 81 6.64 -7.62 -3.38
C LEU A 81 8.17 -7.60 -3.50
N ARG A 82 8.87 -8.51 -2.82
CA ARG A 82 10.34 -8.60 -2.81
C ARG A 82 11.00 -7.27 -2.45
N CYS A 83 10.49 -6.63 -1.41
CA CYS A 83 10.99 -5.35 -0.90
C CYS A 83 11.31 -5.45 0.59
N LYS A 84 12.05 -4.47 1.11
CA LYS A 84 12.42 -4.42 2.52
C LYS A 84 11.20 -4.14 3.38
N LYS A 85 10.97 -4.98 4.39
CA LYS A 85 10.01 -4.70 5.46
C LYS A 85 10.45 -3.49 6.28
N ASN A 86 9.57 -2.51 6.41
CA ASN A 86 9.84 -1.27 7.13
C ASN A 86 8.78 -0.93 8.21
N ASN A 87 7.81 -1.81 8.45
CA ASN A 87 6.91 -1.75 9.60
C ASN A 87 6.85 -3.14 10.30
N TYR A 88 6.91 -3.12 11.63
CA TYR A 88 6.82 -4.31 12.48
C TYR A 88 5.71 -4.20 13.53
N CYS A 89 4.99 -3.08 13.55
CA CYS A 89 3.87 -2.83 14.45
C CYS A 89 2.56 -3.24 13.77
N ARG A 90 1.62 -3.78 14.55
CA ARG A 90 0.24 -4.04 14.08
C ARG A 90 -0.40 -2.76 13.53
N THR A 91 -1.22 -2.91 12.49
CA THR A 91 -1.90 -1.81 11.80
C THR A 91 -3.41 -1.90 11.90
N SER A 92 -3.94 -2.99 12.46
CA SER A 92 -5.38 -3.21 12.66
C SER A 92 -5.71 -3.90 13.99
N GLU A 93 -6.95 -3.72 14.47
CA GLU A 93 -7.44 -4.23 15.76
C GLU A 93 -7.33 -5.75 15.93
N ASP A 94 -7.31 -6.50 14.83
CA ASP A 94 -7.14 -7.96 14.81
C ASP A 94 -5.70 -8.45 15.04
N ASN A 95 -4.80 -7.53 15.41
CA ASN A 95 -3.36 -7.76 15.61
C ASN A 95 -2.61 -8.18 14.33
N THR A 96 -3.04 -7.69 13.17
CA THR A 96 -2.32 -7.95 11.91
C THR A 96 -1.56 -6.73 11.41
N ILE A 97 -0.64 -6.97 10.47
CA ILE A 97 0.09 -5.93 9.73
C ILE A 97 -0.35 -6.08 8.29
N ILE A 98 -1.32 -5.28 7.87
CA ILE A 98 -1.92 -5.35 6.53
C ILE A 98 -1.85 -4.01 5.79
N ASP A 99 -1.59 -2.93 6.52
CA ASP A 99 -1.33 -1.62 5.97
C ASP A 99 0.17 -1.39 5.82
N TYR A 100 0.55 -0.81 4.69
CA TYR A 100 1.96 -0.67 4.32
C TYR A 100 2.26 0.67 3.65
N ILE A 101 3.52 1.10 3.77
CA ILE A 101 4.13 2.15 2.94
C ILE A 101 5.49 1.60 2.50
N LEU A 102 5.59 1.01 1.31
CA LEU A 102 6.74 0.23 0.88
C LEU A 102 7.42 0.89 -0.34
N PRO A 103 8.70 1.28 -0.25
CA PRO A 103 9.50 1.58 -1.42
C PRO A 103 9.69 0.31 -2.25
N MET A 104 9.27 0.34 -3.52
CA MET A 104 9.43 -0.81 -4.42
C MET A 104 10.87 -1.02 -4.90
N ASN A 105 11.74 -0.08 -4.59
CA ASN A 105 13.18 -0.13 -4.82
C ASN A 105 13.89 0.56 -3.65
N GLU A 106 14.73 -0.15 -2.90
CA GLU A 106 15.46 0.39 -1.76
C GLU A 106 16.38 1.56 -2.14
N LYS A 107 16.83 1.62 -3.40
CA LYS A 107 17.65 2.74 -3.91
C LYS A 107 16.81 3.96 -4.32
N TYR A 108 15.49 3.83 -4.37
CA TYR A 108 14.61 4.92 -4.79
C TYR A 108 14.39 5.93 -3.67
N CYS A 109 14.08 5.45 -2.46
CA CYS A 109 13.98 6.27 -1.27
C CYS A 109 14.25 5.44 -0.02
N ASP A 110 14.84 6.10 0.97
CA ASP A 110 14.90 5.60 2.33
C ASP A 110 13.81 6.30 3.16
N ILE A 111 12.97 5.50 3.82
CA ILE A 111 11.86 5.99 4.63
C ILE A 111 11.75 5.20 5.93
N ASP A 112 11.46 5.91 7.01
CA ASP A 112 11.06 5.33 8.28
C ASP A 112 9.54 5.37 8.39
N VAL A 113 8.93 4.25 8.79
CA VAL A 113 7.47 4.12 8.93
C VAL A 113 7.14 3.88 10.40
N ILE A 114 6.18 4.64 10.91
CA ILE A 114 5.60 4.46 12.24
C ILE A 114 4.08 4.28 12.13
N VAL A 115 3.51 3.58 13.09
CA VAL A 115 2.06 3.49 13.27
C VAL A 115 1.64 4.54 14.29
N ASP A 116 0.72 5.43 13.89
CA ASP A 116 0.15 6.43 14.78
C ASP A 116 -0.84 5.76 15.75
N ASN A 117 -0.74 6.10 17.04
CA ASN A 117 -1.56 5.54 18.11
C ASN A 117 -2.76 6.42 18.46
N ILE A 118 -3.14 7.35 17.58
CA ILE A 118 -4.36 8.14 17.71
C ILE A 118 -5.58 7.24 17.98
N CYS A 119 -6.44 7.67 18.91
CA CYS A 119 -7.64 6.94 19.27
C CYS A 119 -8.69 7.05 18.16
N LEU A 120 -9.00 5.93 17.50
CA LEU A 120 -9.99 5.83 16.42
C LEU A 120 -11.19 4.94 16.78
N THR A 121 -11.42 4.69 18.08
CA THR A 121 -12.52 3.85 18.55
C THR A 121 -13.87 4.32 17.99
N GLY A 122 -14.57 3.42 17.30
CA GLY A 122 -15.85 3.70 16.65
C GLY A 122 -15.75 4.45 15.31
N VAL A 123 -14.54 4.67 14.79
CA VAL A 123 -14.28 5.33 13.51
C VAL A 123 -13.59 4.40 12.51
N SER A 124 -12.54 3.70 12.95
CA SER A 124 -11.73 2.80 12.12
C SER A 124 -11.12 1.71 12.99
N ASP A 125 -11.07 0.49 12.47
CA ASP A 125 -10.34 -0.65 13.02
C ASP A 125 -8.87 -0.69 12.54
N HIS A 126 -8.46 0.23 11.66
CA HIS A 126 -7.08 0.42 11.21
C HIS A 126 -6.45 1.69 11.79
N TRP A 127 -5.18 1.60 12.18
CA TRP A 127 -4.36 2.73 12.61
C TRP A 127 -3.62 3.38 11.42
N PRO A 128 -3.45 4.72 11.41
CA PRO A 128 -2.72 5.40 10.35
C PRO A 128 -1.23 5.05 10.36
N LEU A 129 -0.65 4.95 9.17
CA LEU A 129 0.80 4.85 8.99
C LEU A 129 1.37 6.20 8.57
N ILE A 130 2.47 6.60 9.19
CA ILE A 130 3.19 7.83 8.87
C ILE A 130 4.58 7.45 8.39
N ALA A 131 4.96 7.94 7.21
CA ALA A 131 6.30 7.79 6.65
C ALA A 131 7.07 9.11 6.72
N THR A 132 8.33 9.04 7.15
CA THR A 132 9.29 10.14 7.11
C THR A 132 10.41 9.78 6.14
N PHE A 133 10.79 10.70 5.27
CA PHE A 133 11.93 10.50 4.37
C PHE A 133 13.24 10.77 5.10
N ASN A 134 14.16 9.82 5.05
CA ASN A 134 15.53 9.99 5.54
C ASN A 134 16.32 10.78 4.48
N ASN A 135 17.04 11.81 4.93
CA ASN A 135 17.86 12.68 4.06
C ASN A 135 19.27 12.13 3.88
#